data_AF-A0AAW2KJI1-F1
#
_entry.id   AF-A0AAW2KJI1-F1
#
_cell.length_a   1.000
_cell.length_b   1.000
_cell.length_c   1.000
_cell.angle_alpha   90.00
_cell.angle_beta   90.00
_cell.angle_gamma   90.00
#
_symmetry.space_group_name_H-M   'P 1'
#
loop_
_entity.id
_entity.type
_entity.pdbx_description
1 polymer ?
#
loop_
_entity_poly.entity_id
_entity_poly.type
_entity_poly.pdbx_seq_one_letter_code
_entity_poly.pdbx_strand_id
1 'polypeptide(L)'
;MSSEYMFLTVVIRGPSNPKRLIDVYLKPLMEELHHMGVLTRVSARDETFAMCVALIWTVNDLPAYGMAFGWSSAGVMGCLVCLEDVRAFYLQNGKKACYFDYHRQFLPSDHPYRRNKKAFTKN
;
A
#
# COMPACT_ATOMS: atom_id res chain seq x y z
N MET A 1 9.41 2.75 -30.63
CA MET A 1 9.87 3.75 -29.65
C MET A 1 9.53 3.22 -28.27
N SER A 2 10.53 2.86 -27.47
CA SER A 2 10.31 2.57 -26.06
C SER A 2 10.00 3.88 -25.34
N SER A 3 8.92 3.94 -24.57
CA SER A 3 8.63 5.07 -23.71
C SER A 3 9.76 5.23 -22.69
N GLU A 4 10.32 6.43 -22.59
CA GLU A 4 11.31 6.77 -21.56
C GLU A 4 10.58 6.93 -20.22
N TYR A 5 10.74 5.95 -19.33
CA TYR A 5 10.27 6.03 -17.95
C TYR A 5 11.46 6.37 -17.05
N MET A 6 11.38 7.49 -16.32
CA MET A 6 12.30 7.75 -15.21
C MET A 6 11.86 6.92 -14.00
N PHE A 7 12.71 5.99 -13.57
CA PHE A 7 12.49 5.22 -12.34
C PHE A 7 13.18 5.92 -11.16
N LEU A 8 12.39 6.46 -10.23
CA LEU A 8 12.91 6.93 -8.95
C LEU A 8 13.02 5.74 -7.99
N THR A 9 14.25 5.33 -7.67
CA THR A 9 14.49 4.23 -6.71
C THR A 9 15.04 4.79 -5.41
N VAL A 10 14.31 4.62 -4.31
CA VAL A 10 14.80 4.95 -2.95
C VAL A 10 15.40 3.68 -2.33
N VAL A 11 16.72 3.65 -2.15
CA VAL A 11 17.42 2.53 -1.50
C VAL A 11 17.58 2.82 -0.02
N ILE A 12 16.87 2.06 0.82
CA ILE A 12 16.95 2.18 2.28
C ILE A 12 18.17 1.39 2.79
N ARG A 13 19.20 2.10 3.27
CA ARG A 13 20.46 1.49 3.72
C ARG A 13 20.41 1.05 5.20
N GLY A 14 20.50 -0.26 5.43
CA GLY A 14 21.07 -0.84 6.66
C GLY A 14 20.22 -0.78 7.94
N PRO A 15 20.78 -1.27 9.07
CA PRO A 15 20.08 -1.50 10.34
C PRO A 15 19.56 -0.23 11.03
N SER A 16 20.14 0.92 10.71
CA SER A 16 19.63 2.26 11.07
C SER A 16 18.52 2.64 10.10
N ASN A 17 17.43 1.89 10.17
CA ASN A 17 16.42 1.86 9.13
C ASN A 17 15.44 3.06 9.25
N PRO A 18 15.48 4.05 8.33
CA PRO A 18 14.54 5.15 8.35
C PRO A 18 13.19 4.76 7.72
N LYS A 19 12.87 3.47 7.56
CA LYS A 19 11.56 2.99 7.08
C LYS A 19 10.40 3.78 7.70
N ARG A 20 10.47 4.04 9.02
CA ARG A 20 9.47 4.81 9.77
C ARG A 20 9.25 6.26 9.30
N LEU A 21 10.16 6.79 8.47
CA LEU A 21 10.19 8.17 7.96
C LEU A 21 10.07 8.22 6.43
N ILE A 22 9.56 7.17 5.76
CA ILE A 22 9.41 7.19 4.30
C ILE A 22 8.54 8.35 3.81
N ASP A 23 7.54 8.73 4.60
CA ASP A 23 6.71 9.92 4.43
C ASP A 23 7.54 11.21 4.39
N VAL A 24 8.60 11.33 5.20
CA VAL A 24 9.53 12.47 5.17
C VAL A 24 10.30 12.54 3.85
N TYR A 25 10.71 11.40 3.30
CA TYR A 25 11.40 11.34 2.01
C TYR A 25 10.46 11.57 0.82
N LEU A 26 9.19 11.20 0.95
CA LEU A 26 8.18 11.45 -0.07
C LEU A 26 7.66 12.89 -0.05
N LYS A 27 7.86 13.63 1.03
CA LYS A 27 7.37 15.01 1.17
C LYS A 27 7.84 15.95 0.04
N PRO A 28 9.13 16.02 -0.35
CA PRO A 28 9.55 16.85 -1.49
C PRO A 28 8.88 16.44 -2.80
N LEU A 29 8.76 15.13 -3.05
CA LEU A 29 8.06 14.61 -4.23
C LEU A 29 6.58 15.04 -4.22
N MET A 30 5.91 14.97 -3.07
CA MET A 30 4.53 15.41 -2.92
C MET A 30 4.40 16.92 -3.11
N GLU A 31 5.35 17.72 -2.62
CA GLU A 31 5.38 19.17 -2.80
C GLU A 31 5.59 19.55 -4.28
N GLU A 32 6.47 18.85 -5.00
CA GLU A 32 6.68 19.01 -6.44
C GLU A 32 5.44 18.59 -7.25
N LEU A 33 4.82 17.45 -6.89
CA LEU A 33 3.57 16.99 -7.49
C LEU A 33 2.40 17.93 -7.19
N HIS A 34 2.43 18.68 -6.08
CA HIS A 34 1.38 19.63 -5.73
C HIS A 34 1.53 20.97 -6.45
N HIS A 35 2.77 21.42 -6.73
CA HIS A 35 3.06 22.66 -7.45
C HIS A 35 2.94 22.52 -8.99
N MET A 36 1.94 21.80 -9.48
CA MET A 36 1.78 21.57 -10.92
C MET A 36 1.58 22.87 -11.71
N GLY A 37 2.34 23.03 -12.81
CA GLY A 37 2.24 24.18 -13.70
C GLY A 37 3.58 24.85 -14.02
N VAL A 38 4.67 24.08 -14.16
CA VAL A 38 5.96 24.65 -14.56
C VAL A 38 5.88 25.02 -16.05
N LEU A 39 6.04 26.31 -16.36
CA LEU A 39 6.18 26.78 -17.74
C LEU A 39 7.44 26.19 -18.33
N THR A 40 7.24 25.25 -19.26
CA THR A 40 8.32 24.51 -19.91
C THR A 40 8.38 24.93 -21.37
N ARG A 41 9.58 25.28 -21.85
CA ARG A 41 9.83 25.65 -23.25
C ARG A 41 10.38 24.47 -24.02
N VAL A 42 9.74 24.12 -25.12
CA VAL A 42 10.21 23.08 -26.04
C VAL A 42 11.10 23.72 -27.08
N SER A 43 12.42 23.51 -26.98
CA SER A 43 13.41 24.09 -27.90
C SER A 43 13.16 23.72 -29.37
N ALA A 44 12.59 22.54 -29.63
CA ALA A 44 12.30 22.07 -30.98
C ALA A 44 11.15 22.82 -31.68
N ARG A 45 10.25 23.46 -30.93
CA ARG A 45 9.06 24.15 -31.47
C ARG A 45 8.97 25.63 -31.07
N ASP A 46 9.87 26.07 -30.20
CA ASP A 46 9.87 27.42 -29.63
C ASP A 46 8.60 27.78 -28.84
N GLU A 47 7.84 26.76 -28.44
CA GLU A 47 6.57 26.88 -27.72
C GLU A 47 6.77 26.73 -26.20
N THR A 48 5.97 27.45 -25.42
CA THR A 48 5.92 27.33 -23.96
C THR A 48 4.56 26.79 -23.56
N PHE A 49 4.53 25.75 -22.74
CA PHE A 49 3.28 25.21 -22.19
C PHE A 49 3.42 24.93 -20.69
N ALA A 50 2.30 24.88 -19.98
CA ALA A 50 2.27 24.47 -18.58
C ALA A 50 2.39 22.95 -18.51
N MET A 51 3.52 22.46 -18.02
CA MET A 51 3.73 21.03 -17.81
C MET A 51 3.11 20.61 -16.46
N CYS A 52 2.24 19.61 -16.51
CA CYS A 52 1.70 18.93 -15.34
C CYS A 52 2.35 17.55 -15.24
N VAL A 53 2.76 17.18 -14.02
CA VAL A 53 3.32 15.84 -13.73
C VAL A 53 2.28 15.07 -12.94
N ALA A 54 2.03 13.81 -13.31
CA ALA A 54 1.12 12.94 -12.59
C ALA A 54 1.86 11.69 -12.09
N LEU A 55 1.65 11.35 -10.81
CA LEU A 55 2.07 10.07 -10.25
C LEU A 55 0.99 9.01 -10.55
N ILE A 56 1.31 8.05 -11.41
CA ILE A 56 0.32 7.06 -11.86
C ILE A 56 0.19 5.88 -10.88
N TRP A 57 1.31 5.31 -10.42
CA TRP A 57 1.33 4.25 -9.41
C TRP A 57 2.66 4.22 -8.65
N THR A 58 2.65 3.61 -7.47
CA THR A 58 3.85 3.27 -6.69
C THR A 58 3.86 1.77 -6.40
N VAL A 59 5.04 1.16 -6.40
CA VAL A 59 5.20 -0.26 -6.05
C VAL A 59 5.86 -0.32 -4.69
N ASN A 60 5.12 -0.83 -3.69
CA ASN A 60 5.54 -0.82 -2.30
C ASN A 60 5.49 -2.23 -1.72
N ASP A 61 6.41 -2.55 -0.81
CA ASP A 61 6.30 -3.76 0.00
C ASP A 61 5.24 -3.58 1.11
N LEU A 62 4.85 -4.69 1.76
CA LEU A 62 3.82 -4.68 2.82
C LEU A 62 4.15 -3.69 3.98
N PRO A 63 5.40 -3.60 4.46
CA PRO A 63 5.78 -2.56 5.43
C PRO A 63 5.64 -1.14 4.90
N ALA A 64 6.08 -0.86 3.66
CA ALA A 64 5.99 0.47 3.05
C ALA A 64 4.55 0.95 2.92
N TYR A 65 3.59 0.04 2.67
CA TYR A 65 2.17 0.39 2.65
C TYR A 65 1.70 1.05 3.94
N GLY A 66 2.13 0.52 5.09
CA GLY A 66 1.71 1.08 6.37
C GLY A 66 2.30 2.44 6.68
N MET A 67 3.47 2.73 6.12
CA MET A 67 4.20 3.97 6.40
C MET A 67 3.85 5.08 5.41
N ALA A 68 3.69 4.74 4.13
CA ALA A 68 3.35 5.71 3.09
C ALA A 68 1.85 6.04 3.04
N PHE A 69 0.97 5.09 3.39
CA PHE A 69 -0.48 5.26 3.27
C PHE A 69 -1.23 5.16 4.61
N GLY A 70 -0.50 5.08 5.73
CA GLY A 70 -1.10 4.91 7.06
C GLY A 70 -1.84 3.58 7.26
N TRP A 71 -1.59 2.59 6.38
CA TRP A 71 -2.26 1.30 6.47
C TRP A 71 -1.79 0.50 7.69
N SER A 72 -2.69 -0.15 8.40
CA SER A 72 -2.27 -1.04 9.50
C SER A 72 -1.78 -2.36 8.92
N SER A 73 -0.47 -2.56 8.84
CA SER A 73 0.12 -3.85 8.43
C SER A 73 0.08 -4.93 9.54
N ALA A 74 -0.42 -4.56 10.72
CA ALA A 74 -0.58 -5.43 11.88
C ALA A 74 -2.02 -5.39 12.42
N GLY A 75 -2.34 -6.29 13.35
CA GLY A 75 -3.66 -6.32 13.98
C GLY A 75 -4.72 -6.91 13.06
N VAL A 76 -5.97 -6.43 13.16
CA VAL A 76 -7.13 -6.95 12.40
C VAL A 76 -7.10 -6.50 10.94
N MET A 77 -6.58 -5.30 10.63
CA MET A 77 -6.56 -4.75 9.26
C MET A 77 -5.31 -5.11 8.45
N GLY A 78 -4.58 -6.16 8.83
CA GLY A 78 -3.28 -6.49 8.24
C GLY A 78 -3.30 -6.98 6.79
N CYS A 79 -4.47 -7.27 6.21
CA CYS A 79 -4.57 -7.85 4.88
C CYS A 79 -4.71 -6.79 3.79
N LEU A 80 -3.69 -6.64 2.93
CA LEU A 80 -3.72 -5.72 1.78
C LEU A 80 -4.68 -6.15 0.65
N VAL A 81 -5.03 -7.43 0.58
CA VAL A 81 -5.93 -7.95 -0.48
C VAL A 81 -7.38 -7.71 -0.10
N CYS A 82 -7.71 -7.90 1.17
CA CYS A 82 -9.07 -7.81 1.66
C CYS A 82 -9.40 -6.44 2.22
N LEU A 83 -8.37 -5.65 2.56
CA LEU A 83 -8.50 -4.33 3.12
C LEU A 83 -9.44 -4.34 4.32
N GLU A 84 -10.54 -3.59 4.25
CA GLU A 84 -11.56 -3.45 5.28
C GLU A 84 -12.51 -4.66 5.35
N ASP A 85 -12.58 -5.48 4.30
CA ASP A 85 -13.43 -6.68 4.26
C ASP A 85 -12.81 -7.86 5.02
N VAL A 86 -11.60 -7.70 5.54
CA VAL A 86 -10.98 -8.74 6.35
C VAL A 86 -11.75 -8.92 7.65
N ARG A 87 -12.13 -10.16 7.92
CA ARG A 87 -12.72 -10.51 9.21
C ARG A 87 -11.64 -11.15 10.06
N ALA A 88 -11.45 -10.62 11.25
CA ALA A 88 -10.56 -11.17 12.27
C ALA A 88 -11.10 -10.84 13.66
N PHE A 89 -10.56 -11.51 14.67
CA PHE A 89 -10.93 -11.31 16.07
C PHE A 89 -9.69 -11.33 16.94
N TYR A 90 -9.79 -10.77 18.15
CA TYR A 90 -8.72 -10.85 19.12
C TYR A 90 -8.88 -12.10 19.99
N LEU A 91 -7.80 -12.87 20.16
CA LEU A 91 -7.78 -13.97 21.13
C LEU A 91 -7.98 -13.40 22.55
N GLN A 92 -8.88 -13.99 23.33
CA GLN A 92 -9.26 -13.48 24.66
C GLN A 92 -8.04 -13.34 25.58
N ASN A 93 -7.22 -14.39 25.69
CA ASN A 93 -6.08 -14.42 26.61
C ASN A 93 -4.83 -13.78 26.00
N GLY A 94 -4.59 -14.00 24.70
CA GLY A 94 -3.38 -13.55 24.01
C GLY A 94 -3.43 -12.11 23.50
N LYS A 95 -4.65 -11.53 23.35
CA LYS A 95 -4.90 -10.21 22.74
C LYS A 95 -4.24 -10.01 21.37
N LYS A 96 -3.90 -11.10 20.69
CA LYS A 96 -3.37 -11.10 19.33
C LYS A 96 -4.52 -11.18 18.34
N ALA A 97 -4.42 -10.44 17.25
CA ALA A 97 -5.34 -10.58 16.14
C ALA A 97 -5.18 -11.98 15.53
N CYS A 98 -6.31 -12.64 15.34
CA CYS A 98 -6.41 -13.96 14.80
C CYS A 98 -7.35 -13.94 13.60
N TYR A 99 -6.87 -14.50 12.51
CA TYR A 99 -7.62 -14.65 11.27
C TYR A 99 -8.19 -16.07 11.12
N PHE A 100 -7.89 -16.94 12.10
CA PHE A 100 -8.34 -18.33 12.13
C PHE A 100 -9.84 -18.38 11.91
N ASP A 101 -10.29 -19.35 11.13
CA ASP A 101 -11.69 -19.52 10.74
C ASP A 101 -12.28 -18.45 9.77
N TYR A 102 -11.68 -17.27 9.64
CA TYR A 102 -12.12 -16.25 8.69
C TYR A 102 -11.47 -16.36 7.30
N HIS A 103 -10.39 -17.13 7.15
CA HIS A 103 -9.77 -17.46 5.83
C HIS A 103 -10.74 -18.15 4.87
N ARG A 104 -11.78 -18.79 5.38
CA ARG A 104 -12.76 -19.53 4.58
C ARG A 104 -13.62 -18.63 3.69
N GLN A 105 -13.60 -17.33 3.93
CA GLN A 105 -14.23 -16.37 3.03
C GLN A 105 -13.61 -16.36 1.62
N PHE A 106 -12.38 -16.86 1.47
CA PHE A 106 -11.70 -17.01 0.18
C PHE A 106 -12.02 -18.33 -0.54
N LEU A 107 -12.72 -19.26 0.12
CA LEU A 107 -13.19 -20.48 -0.54
C LEU A 107 -14.31 -20.14 -1.52
N PRO A 108 -14.54 -20.94 -2.57
CA PRO A 108 -15.71 -20.83 -3.45
C PRO A 108 -17.03 -20.69 -2.68
N SER A 109 -18.01 -20.01 -3.28
CA SER A 109 -19.29 -19.69 -2.62
C SER A 109 -20.09 -20.94 -2.21
N ASP A 110 -19.91 -22.03 -2.95
CA ASP A 110 -20.52 -23.34 -2.76
C ASP A 110 -19.69 -24.28 -1.86
N HIS A 111 -18.51 -23.86 -1.42
CA HIS A 111 -17.62 -24.71 -0.63
C HIS A 111 -18.26 -25.07 0.73
N PRO A 112 -18.37 -26.37 1.11
CA PRO A 112 -19.06 -26.81 2.34
C PRO A 112 -18.53 -26.16 3.61
N TYR A 113 -17.22 -25.96 3.68
CA TYR A 113 -16.58 -25.34 4.84
C TYR A 113 -16.82 -23.84 4.97
N ARG A 114 -17.29 -23.12 3.94
CA ARG A 114 -17.51 -21.67 4.01
C ARG A 114 -18.60 -21.29 5.02
N ARG A 115 -19.56 -22.19 5.29
CA ARG A 115 -20.65 -22.00 6.25
C ARG A 115 -20.49 -22.81 7.55
N ASN A 116 -19.42 -23.58 7.69
CA ASN A 116 -19.25 -24.51 8.82
C ASN A 116 -18.82 -23.79 10.11
N LYS A 117 -19.75 -23.20 10.85
CA LYS A 117 -19.45 -22.46 12.08
C LYS A 117 -19.01 -23.31 13.27
N LYS A 118 -19.10 -24.65 13.20
CA LYS A 118 -18.90 -25.52 14.38
C LYS A 118 -17.55 -26.21 14.41
N ALA A 119 -17.02 -26.64 13.26
CA ALA A 119 -15.81 -27.47 13.22
C ALA A 119 -14.52 -26.70 13.55
N PHE A 120 -14.56 -25.37 13.50
CA PHE A 120 -13.36 -24.53 13.49
C PHE A 120 -13.36 -23.43 14.56
N THR A 121 -14.42 -23.30 15.38
CA THR A 121 -14.51 -22.32 16.47
C THR A 121 -14.17 -22.91 17.83
N LYS A 122 -13.51 -24.07 17.87
CA LYS A 122 -13.18 -24.74 19.13
C LYS A 122 -11.98 -24.05 19.79
N ASN A 123 -12.28 -23.02 20.58
CA ASN A 123 -11.43 -22.53 21.67
C ASN A 123 -11.90 -23.18 22.97
#